data_AF-A0A9N9ADI2-F1
#
_entry.id   AF-A0A9N9ADI2-F1
#
_cell.length_a   1.000
_cell.length_b   1.000
_cell.length_c   1.000
_cell.angle_alpha   90.00
_cell.angle_beta   90.00
_cell.angle_gamma   90.00
#
_symmetry.space_group_name_H-M   'P 1'
#
loop_
_entity.id
_entity.type
_entity.pdbx_description
1 polymer ?
#
loop_
_entity_poly.entity_id
_entity_poly.type
_entity_poly.pdbx_seq_one_letter_code
_entity_poly.pdbx_strand_id
1 'polypeptide(L)'
;MTKFSLLGKITLASVIGQSIIVAVLESLVIFFHVKFVGNFILDEFGEGISQVDLIYHLIFIIAFVFQALICIDALRNKNPIQFIALLIFNLLTLLYAVIQLYQHKTLEDEGTESANFIESSRFENRTKVKIYFEARMRPLEYTIMTFISTFSVYLAFMTYKLYSEMEWDNYKKYSGDIKIRKAFVTLSILQTLIKMDIFFIGAYAIQLIPSHKMGHSFSIIETILIFVLSATLLLMSWVAVSREKKYILLRIYVLEVYNNNDTDIENSLSNTIRNSIKRHSKKLSLKRKQQRMKSNYREYKSKHQQLLQRKWQLNEKEKKELRWLTNRLRDHSRYLARIDLWKNNYENPNFEFLKEFPLWLKGLELAKFTSVFEGMKIRNVIEFDEEQLEKIGIYRNAARKVLIEAFEKIKQALNDPEHPSRIENIDEILDTVIENYENNEEN
;
A
#
# COMPACT_ATOMS: atom_id res chain seq x y z
N MET A 1 36.88 6.24 6.27
CA MET A 1 35.96 7.34 5.91
C MET A 1 35.32 7.04 4.55
N THR A 2 34.03 6.73 4.53
CA THR A 2 33.27 6.49 3.28
C THR A 2 33.26 7.78 2.45
N LYS A 3 33.89 7.78 1.27
CA LYS A 3 33.77 8.90 0.33
C LYS A 3 32.33 8.97 -0.16
N PHE A 4 31.56 9.94 0.35
CA PHE A 4 30.20 10.21 -0.15
C PHE A 4 30.26 10.60 -1.63
N SER A 5 29.28 10.16 -2.43
CA SER A 5 29.13 10.62 -3.80
C SER A 5 28.90 12.13 -3.82
N LEU A 6 29.31 12.81 -4.90
CA LEU A 6 29.12 14.26 -5.05
C LEU A 6 27.65 14.63 -4.85
N LEU A 7 26.75 13.83 -5.43
CA LEU A 7 25.31 14.00 -5.31
C LEU A 7 24.85 13.90 -3.84
N GLY A 8 25.35 12.90 -3.10
CA GLY A 8 25.02 12.74 -1.68
C GLY A 8 25.48 13.92 -0.82
N LYS A 9 26.66 14.50 -1.10
CA LYS A 9 27.14 15.70 -0.39
C LYS A 9 26.25 16.91 -0.67
N ILE A 10 25.84 17.10 -1.93
CA ILE A 10 24.95 18.20 -2.31
C ILE A 10 23.59 18.06 -1.62
N THR A 11 23.00 16.86 -1.63
CA THR A 11 21.73 16.60 -0.95
C THR A 11 21.84 16.86 0.56
N LEU A 12 22.90 16.35 1.20
CA LEU A 12 23.11 16.57 2.63
C LEU A 12 23.25 18.06 2.97
N ALA A 13 24.07 18.79 2.22
CA ALA A 13 24.22 20.23 2.40
C ALA A 13 22.90 20.97 2.21
N SER A 14 22.08 20.55 1.25
CA SER A 14 20.77 21.16 0.98
C SER A 14 19.76 20.88 2.09
N VAL A 15 19.70 19.66 2.64
CA VAL A 15 18.82 19.31 3.76
C VAL A 15 19.24 20.03 5.04
N ILE A 16 20.54 20.14 5.31
CA ILE A 16 21.06 20.93 6.44
C ILE A 16 20.71 22.42 6.24
N GLY A 17 20.91 22.95 5.03
CA GLY A 17 20.55 24.33 4.69
C GLY A 17 19.06 24.61 4.90
N GLN A 18 18.18 23.70 4.45
CA GLN A 18 16.74 23.78 4.71
C GLN A 18 16.45 23.80 6.20
N SER A 19 17.06 22.90 6.99
CA SER A 19 16.86 22.83 8.43
C SER A 19 17.25 24.12 9.14
N ILE A 20 18.37 24.74 8.75
CA ILE A 20 18.81 26.02 9.34
C ILE A 20 17.85 27.14 8.97
N ILE A 21 17.49 27.26 7.68
CA ILE A 21 16.59 28.33 7.21
C ILE A 21 15.23 28.23 7.89
N VAL A 22 14.63 27.04 7.94
CA VAL A 22 13.34 26.84 8.60
C VAL A 22 13.45 27.10 10.09
N ALA A 23 14.49 26.63 10.77
CA ALA A 23 14.67 26.90 12.20
C ALA A 23 14.79 28.40 12.52
N VAL A 24 15.45 29.19 11.66
CA VAL A 24 15.52 30.65 11.80
C VAL A 24 14.15 31.30 11.60
N LEU A 25 13.43 30.92 10.54
CA LEU A 25 12.10 31.46 10.27
C LEU A 25 11.11 31.11 11.39
N GLU A 26 11.13 29.87 11.87
CA GLU A 26 10.33 29.41 13.01
C GLU A 26 10.67 30.16 14.30
N SER A 27 11.97 30.37 14.57
CA SER A 27 12.40 31.16 15.74
C SER A 27 11.86 32.59 15.69
N LEU A 28 11.75 33.19 14.49
CA LEU A 28 11.12 34.50 14.32
C LEU A 28 9.60 34.46 14.57
N VAL A 29 8.91 33.41 14.11
CA VAL A 29 7.48 33.22 14.38
C VAL A 29 7.23 33.07 15.89
N ILE A 30 8.00 32.22 16.57
CA ILE A 30 7.95 32.07 18.04
C ILE A 30 8.19 33.41 18.74
N PHE A 31 9.18 34.20 18.29
CA PHE A 31 9.46 35.51 18.87
C PHE A 31 8.25 36.45 18.77
N PHE A 32 7.60 36.53 17.61
CA PHE A 32 6.40 37.34 17.43
C PHE A 32 5.21 36.78 18.22
N HIS A 33 5.05 35.46 18.29
CA HIS A 33 4.03 34.80 19.11
C HIS A 33 4.14 35.19 20.58
N VAL A 34 5.33 35.03 21.18
CA VAL A 34 5.54 35.35 22.60
C VAL A 34 5.30 36.84 22.86
N LYS A 35 5.67 37.71 21.91
CA LYS A 35 5.40 39.15 21.99
C LYS A 35 3.92 39.49 21.81
N PHE A 36 3.17 38.73 21.03
CA PHE A 36 1.72 38.88 20.87
C PHE A 36 0.99 38.49 22.16
N VAL A 37 1.23 37.26 22.63
CA VAL A 37 0.62 36.71 23.87
C VAL A 37 0.97 37.58 25.08
N GLY A 38 2.18 38.14 25.15
CA GLY A 38 2.58 39.04 26.23
C GLY A 38 1.78 40.34 26.37
N ASN A 39 0.86 40.66 25.45
CA ASN A 39 -0.09 41.79 25.61
C ASN A 39 -1.42 41.40 26.27
N PHE A 40 -1.61 40.13 26.60
CA PHE A 40 -2.84 39.59 27.18
C PHE A 40 -2.55 38.88 28.51
N ILE A 41 -3.45 39.03 29.47
CA ILE A 41 -3.50 38.20 30.68
C ILE A 41 -4.42 37.03 30.35
N LEU A 42 -3.81 35.90 30.01
CA LEU A 42 -4.51 34.67 29.64
C LEU A 42 -5.15 34.01 30.87
N ASP A 43 -6.30 33.39 30.67
CA ASP A 43 -6.87 32.42 31.61
C ASP A 43 -6.15 31.06 31.48
N GLU A 44 -6.45 30.11 32.38
CA GLU A 44 -5.79 28.79 32.40
C GLU A 44 -5.95 28.04 31.06
N PHE A 45 -7.11 28.21 30.41
CA PHE A 45 -7.41 27.65 29.10
C PHE A 45 -6.58 28.29 27.98
N GLY A 46 -6.51 29.63 27.94
CA GLY A 46 -5.70 30.39 26.98
C GLY A 46 -4.20 30.13 27.15
N GLU A 47 -3.71 29.98 28.39
CA GLU A 47 -2.34 29.52 28.66
C GLU A 47 -2.11 28.12 28.08
N GLY A 48 -3.08 27.21 28.25
CA GLY A 48 -3.05 25.87 27.66
C GLY A 48 -2.87 25.91 26.14
N ILE A 49 -3.72 26.68 25.43
CA ILE A 49 -3.64 26.80 23.95
C ILE A 49 -2.30 27.40 23.52
N SER A 50 -1.81 28.45 24.21
CA SER A 50 -0.51 29.07 23.89
C SER A 50 0.66 28.09 24.08
N GLN A 51 0.64 27.29 25.15
CA GLN A 51 1.65 26.27 25.38
C GLN A 51 1.62 25.16 24.31
N VAL A 52 0.42 24.75 23.88
CA VAL A 52 0.28 23.81 22.75
C VAL A 52 0.91 24.38 21.50
N ASP A 53 0.59 25.62 21.11
CA ASP A 53 1.15 26.26 19.92
C ASP A 53 2.68 26.31 19.94
N LEU A 54 3.28 26.75 21.06
CA LEU A 54 4.74 26.77 21.25
C LEU A 54 5.38 25.39 21.11
N ILE A 55 4.72 24.34 21.61
CA ILE A 55 5.21 22.97 21.49
C ILE A 55 5.17 22.48 20.04
N TYR A 56 4.16 22.87 19.27
CA TYR A 56 4.09 22.54 17.85
C TYR A 56 5.27 23.16 17.08
N HIS A 57 5.58 24.43 17.33
CA HIS A 57 6.75 25.10 16.75
C HIS A 57 8.08 24.38 17.14
N LEU A 58 8.22 23.96 18.40
CA LEU A 58 9.41 23.23 18.87
C LEU A 58 9.57 21.88 18.16
N ILE A 59 8.50 21.09 18.08
CA ILE A 59 8.51 19.78 17.42
C ILE A 59 8.83 19.94 15.93
N PHE A 60 8.33 21.01 15.30
CA PHE A 60 8.61 21.30 13.91
C PHE A 60 10.11 21.57 13.66
N ILE A 61 10.77 22.34 14.52
CA ILE A 61 12.24 22.53 14.44
C ILE A 61 12.97 21.19 14.62
N ILE A 62 12.57 20.38 15.60
CA ILE A 62 13.16 19.05 15.84
C ILE A 62 12.96 18.13 14.62
N ALA A 63 11.84 18.23 13.91
CA ALA A 63 11.57 17.45 12.70
C ALA A 63 12.64 17.68 11.62
N PHE A 64 13.04 18.92 11.37
CA PHE A 64 14.08 19.20 10.36
C PHE A 64 15.48 18.76 10.80
N VAL A 65 15.79 18.84 12.10
CA VAL A 65 17.02 18.27 12.65
C VAL A 65 17.02 16.75 12.44
N PHE A 66 15.91 16.09 12.76
CA PHE A 66 15.73 14.65 12.53
C PHE A 66 15.85 14.28 11.05
N GLN A 67 15.28 15.08 10.15
CA GLN A 67 15.43 14.90 8.69
C GLN A 67 16.91 14.95 8.27
N ALA A 68 17.69 15.87 8.81
CA ALA A 68 19.14 15.92 8.55
C ALA A 68 19.86 14.67 9.10
N LEU A 69 19.51 14.19 10.29
CA LEU A 69 20.08 12.97 10.88
C LEU A 69 19.79 11.72 10.04
N ILE A 70 18.54 11.55 9.57
CA ILE A 70 18.16 10.44 8.68
C ILE A 70 18.90 10.53 7.34
N CYS A 71 19.10 11.73 6.79
CA CYS A 71 19.89 11.91 5.57
C CYS A 71 21.35 11.46 5.76
N ILE A 72 21.97 11.80 6.89
CA ILE A 72 23.33 11.34 7.24
C ILE A 72 23.36 9.81 7.37
N ASP A 73 22.39 9.22 8.06
CA ASP A 73 22.29 7.77 8.23
C ASP A 73 22.10 7.04 6.89
N ALA A 74 21.25 7.57 6.01
CA ALA A 74 21.00 7.04 4.67
C ALA A 74 22.25 7.03 3.80
N LEU A 75 23.04 8.11 3.85
CA LEU A 75 24.30 8.22 3.13
C LEU A 75 25.37 7.28 3.69
N ARG A 76 25.48 7.15 5.02
CA ARG A 76 26.47 6.28 5.67
C ARG A 76 26.18 4.80 5.42
N ASN A 77 24.91 4.40 5.52
CA ASN A 77 24.50 3.01 5.36
C ASN A 77 24.24 2.62 3.89
N LYS A 78 24.31 3.58 2.96
CA LYS A 78 23.94 3.40 1.54
C LYS A 78 22.56 2.76 1.37
N ASN A 79 21.59 3.21 2.18
CA ASN A 79 20.24 2.65 2.19
C ASN A 79 19.29 3.51 1.33
N PRO A 80 18.89 3.04 0.12
CA PRO A 80 18.02 3.82 -0.77
C PRO A 80 16.60 3.99 -0.22
N ILE A 81 16.14 3.07 0.63
CA ILE A 81 14.78 3.11 1.20
C ILE A 81 14.65 4.26 2.19
N GLN A 82 15.72 4.60 2.91
CA GLN A 82 15.72 5.74 3.82
C GLN A 82 15.58 7.09 3.11
N PHE A 83 16.03 7.21 1.86
CA PHE A 83 15.76 8.43 1.07
C PHE A 83 14.30 8.54 0.66
N ILE A 84 13.63 7.42 0.36
CA ILE A 84 12.18 7.43 0.13
C ILE A 84 11.45 7.88 1.40
N ALA A 85 11.86 7.35 2.56
CA ALA A 85 11.31 7.79 3.85
C ALA A 85 11.58 9.27 4.13
N LEU A 86 12.78 9.77 3.81
CA LEU A 86 13.16 11.19 3.91
C LEU A 86 12.23 12.09 3.08
N LEU A 87 11.92 11.68 1.85
CA LEU A 87 10.99 12.40 0.97
C LEU A 87 9.57 12.42 1.54
N ILE A 88 9.06 11.25 1.97
CA ILE A 88 7.73 11.14 2.58
C ILE A 88 7.67 12.01 3.84
N PHE A 89 8.69 11.98 4.68
CA PHE A 89 8.77 12.78 5.89
C PHE A 89 8.73 14.28 5.59
N ASN A 90 9.45 14.75 4.57
CA ASN A 90 9.40 16.14 4.15
C ASN A 90 7.99 16.55 3.65
N LEU A 91 7.25 15.65 3.02
CA LEU A 91 5.84 15.89 2.65
C LEU A 91 4.92 15.93 3.89
N LEU A 92 5.19 15.10 4.89
CA LEU A 92 4.47 15.14 6.17
C LEU A 92 4.74 16.44 6.92
N THR A 93 5.97 16.97 6.88
CA THR A 93 6.25 18.30 7.47
C THR A 93 5.53 19.43 6.73
N LEU A 94 5.28 19.29 5.42
CA LEU A 94 4.44 20.26 4.69
C LEU A 94 2.99 20.23 5.19
N LEU A 95 2.43 19.03 5.40
CA LEU A 95 1.11 18.87 6.00
C LEU A 95 1.08 19.44 7.43
N TYR A 96 2.13 19.21 8.20
CA TYR A 96 2.25 19.74 9.55
C TYR A 96 2.25 21.27 9.58
N ALA A 97 2.93 21.93 8.64
CA ALA A 97 2.91 23.39 8.52
C ALA A 97 1.48 23.94 8.25
N VAL A 98 0.65 23.18 7.52
CA VAL A 98 -0.78 23.53 7.34
C VAL A 98 -1.53 23.44 8.67
N ILE A 99 -1.34 22.35 9.43
CA ILE A 99 -1.99 22.16 10.73
C ILE A 99 -1.59 23.27 11.71
N GLN A 100 -0.30 23.59 11.77
CA GLN A 100 0.25 24.64 12.61
C GLN A 100 -0.38 26.02 12.32
N LEU A 101 -0.57 26.37 11.04
CA LEU A 101 -1.27 27.59 10.66
C LEU A 101 -2.73 27.63 11.17
N TYR A 102 -3.42 26.49 11.22
CA TYR A 102 -4.75 26.42 11.83
C TYR A 102 -4.70 26.57 13.34
N GLN A 103 -3.77 25.88 14.01
CA GLN A 103 -3.59 25.97 15.46
C GLN A 103 -3.31 27.41 15.91
N HIS A 104 -2.47 28.12 15.16
CA HIS A 104 -2.13 29.50 15.44
C HIS A 104 -3.35 30.43 15.31
N LYS A 105 -4.16 30.25 14.27
CA LYS A 105 -5.40 31.01 14.09
C LYS A 105 -6.40 30.75 15.22
N THR A 106 -6.54 29.49 15.62
CA THR A 106 -7.40 29.11 16.75
C THR A 106 -6.96 29.81 18.04
N LEU A 107 -5.65 29.95 18.29
CA LEU A 107 -5.16 30.74 19.42
C LEU A 107 -5.53 32.24 19.29
N GLU A 108 -5.34 32.83 18.11
CA GLU A 108 -5.65 34.24 17.88
C GLU A 108 -7.16 34.56 17.98
N ASP A 109 -8.01 33.60 17.63
CA ASP A 109 -9.47 33.77 17.63
C ASP A 109 -10.09 33.38 18.98
N GLU A 110 -9.82 32.18 19.48
CA GLU A 110 -10.46 31.60 20.67
C GLU A 110 -9.64 31.86 21.95
N GLY A 111 -8.31 31.75 21.88
CA GLY A 111 -7.43 31.88 23.05
C GLY A 111 -7.31 33.30 23.59
N THR A 112 -7.70 34.32 22.82
CA THR A 112 -7.65 35.74 23.24
C THR A 112 -9.02 36.39 23.43
N GLU A 113 -10.11 35.64 23.21
CA GLU A 113 -11.48 36.16 23.30
C GLU A 113 -11.86 36.49 24.77
N SER A 114 -11.59 35.56 25.68
CA SER A 114 -11.83 35.70 27.13
C SER A 114 -10.72 36.46 27.89
N ALA A 115 -9.53 36.61 27.30
CA ALA A 115 -8.34 37.12 27.99
C ALA A 115 -8.34 38.64 28.19
N ASN A 116 -7.94 39.14 29.36
CA ASN A 116 -7.87 40.59 29.64
C ASN A 116 -6.71 41.26 28.89
N PHE A 117 -6.97 42.41 28.24
CA PHE A 117 -5.93 43.13 27.49
C PHE A 117 -5.14 44.06 28.38
N ILE A 118 -3.82 44.03 28.23
CA ILE A 118 -2.91 44.95 28.92
C ILE A 118 -2.80 46.21 28.06
N GLU A 119 -3.48 47.27 28.49
CA GLU A 119 -3.39 48.58 27.84
C GLU A 119 -1.94 49.08 27.92
N SER A 120 -1.27 49.12 26.77
CA SER A 120 0.15 49.49 26.67
C SER A 120 0.29 50.74 25.81
N SER A 121 1.30 51.57 26.07
CA SER A 121 1.54 52.80 25.30
C SER A 121 1.75 52.58 23.80
N ARG A 122 2.03 51.34 23.39
CA ARG A 122 2.28 50.95 22.00
C ARG A 122 1.00 50.58 21.23
N PHE A 123 -0.04 50.10 21.91
CA PHE A 123 -1.28 49.66 21.27
C PHE A 123 -2.50 50.05 22.09
N GLU A 124 -3.38 50.85 21.48
CA GLU A 124 -4.60 51.36 22.14
C GLU A 124 -5.66 50.27 22.35
N ASN A 125 -5.79 49.32 21.43
CA ASN A 125 -6.89 48.33 21.43
C ASN A 125 -6.42 46.93 21.01
N ARG A 126 -7.12 45.90 21.50
CA ARG A 126 -6.93 44.48 21.13
C ARG A 126 -6.84 44.25 19.62
N THR A 127 -7.75 44.87 18.86
CA THR A 127 -7.82 44.71 17.41
C THR A 127 -6.57 45.23 16.70
N LYS A 128 -5.97 46.34 17.19
CA LYS A 128 -4.74 46.89 16.61
C LYS A 128 -3.53 45.99 16.87
N VAL A 129 -3.49 45.31 18.02
CA VAL A 129 -2.46 44.33 18.37
C VAL A 129 -2.55 43.14 17.42
N LYS A 130 -3.74 42.55 17.27
CA LYS A 130 -3.98 41.41 16.37
C LYS A 130 -3.55 41.73 14.94
N ILE A 131 -4.02 42.84 14.38
CA ILE A 131 -3.64 43.27 13.01
C ILE A 131 -2.12 43.45 12.87
N TYR A 132 -1.44 44.01 13.88
CA TYR A 132 0.01 44.27 13.82
C TYR A 132 0.86 43.00 13.78
N PHE A 133 0.50 42.01 14.60
CA PHE A 133 1.22 40.74 14.72
C PHE A 133 0.83 39.77 13.58
N GLU A 134 -0.46 39.68 13.23
CA GLU A 134 -0.93 38.86 12.10
C GLU A 134 -0.22 39.27 10.80
N ALA A 135 -0.09 40.57 10.54
CA ALA A 135 0.59 41.09 9.35
C ALA A 135 2.09 40.77 9.28
N ARG A 136 2.72 40.35 10.38
CA ARG A 136 4.14 39.96 10.45
C ARG A 136 4.33 38.45 10.47
N MET A 137 3.45 37.73 11.16
CA MET A 137 3.57 36.30 11.37
C MET A 137 3.07 35.50 10.16
N ARG A 138 1.90 35.84 9.61
CA ARG A 138 1.30 35.11 8.48
C ARG A 138 2.19 35.06 7.24
N PRO A 139 2.88 36.14 6.84
CA PRO A 139 3.83 36.06 5.73
C PRO A 139 5.00 35.11 5.99
N LEU A 140 5.49 35.00 7.24
CA LEU A 140 6.56 34.08 7.59
C LEU A 140 6.09 32.63 7.45
N GLU A 141 4.91 32.30 7.96
CA GLU A 141 4.32 30.95 7.85
C GLU A 141 4.09 30.55 6.39
N TYR A 142 3.52 31.44 5.57
CA TYR A 142 3.34 31.18 4.13
C TYR A 142 4.67 31.04 3.39
N THR A 143 5.71 31.77 3.82
CA THR A 143 7.07 31.65 3.29
C THR A 143 7.63 30.27 3.62
N ILE A 144 7.49 29.80 4.87
CA ILE A 144 7.91 28.46 5.30
C ILE A 144 7.19 27.38 4.47
N MET A 145 5.87 27.47 4.31
CA MET A 145 5.09 26.51 3.52
C MET A 145 5.54 26.44 2.06
N THR A 146 5.75 27.60 1.42
CA THR A 146 6.17 27.69 0.02
C THR A 146 7.61 27.20 -0.15
N PHE A 147 8.48 27.49 0.82
CA PHE A 147 9.86 27.03 0.84
C PHE A 147 9.94 25.50 0.97
N ILE A 148 9.22 24.90 1.93
CA ILE A 148 9.17 23.44 2.11
C ILE A 148 8.55 22.76 0.88
N SER A 149 7.50 23.34 0.29
CA SER A 149 6.87 22.81 -0.92
C SER A 149 7.84 22.80 -2.10
N THR A 150 8.54 23.91 -2.34
CA THR A 150 9.57 24.00 -3.38
C THR A 150 10.72 23.01 -3.11
N PHE A 151 11.17 22.93 -1.86
CA PHE A 151 12.20 21.98 -1.45
C PHE A 151 11.75 20.53 -1.60
N SER A 152 10.46 20.21 -1.42
CA SER A 152 9.91 18.86 -1.62
C SER A 152 10.10 18.38 -3.05
N VAL A 153 9.85 19.26 -4.03
CA VAL A 153 10.05 18.95 -5.45
C VAL A 153 11.54 18.72 -5.75
N TYR A 154 12.40 19.60 -5.23
CA TYR A 154 13.86 19.44 -5.34
C TYR A 154 14.34 18.13 -4.70
N LEU A 155 13.88 17.82 -3.48
CA LEU A 155 14.25 16.62 -2.74
C LEU A 155 13.76 15.35 -3.44
N ALA A 156 12.58 15.38 -4.07
CA ALA A 156 12.07 14.27 -4.87
C ALA A 156 13.00 13.95 -6.05
N PHE A 157 13.45 14.99 -6.77
CA PHE A 157 14.42 14.83 -7.86
C PHE A 157 15.76 14.27 -7.38
N MET A 158 16.29 14.81 -6.29
CA MET A 158 17.56 14.33 -5.71
C MET A 158 17.44 12.89 -5.19
N THR A 159 16.32 12.56 -4.55
CA THR A 159 16.00 11.21 -4.07
C THR A 159 15.93 10.21 -5.23
N TYR A 160 15.28 10.56 -6.33
CA TYR A 160 15.23 9.71 -7.52
C TYR A 160 16.63 9.38 -8.06
N LYS A 161 17.50 10.39 -8.18
CA LYS A 161 18.87 10.20 -8.66
C LYS A 161 19.71 9.35 -7.69
N LEU A 162 19.66 9.65 -6.39
CA LEU A 162 20.39 8.89 -5.36
C LEU A 162 19.90 7.44 -5.24
N TYR A 163 18.59 7.24 -5.35
CA TYR A 163 17.98 5.91 -5.32
C TYR A 163 18.56 5.02 -6.42
N SER A 164 18.63 5.54 -7.66
CA SER A 164 19.19 4.80 -8.79
C SER A 164 20.68 4.49 -8.60
N GLU A 165 21.47 5.45 -8.10
CA GLU A 165 22.89 5.26 -7.82
C GLU A 165 23.13 4.15 -6.78
N MET A 166 22.38 4.18 -5.68
CA MET A 166 22.52 3.23 -4.58
C MET A 166 21.93 1.85 -4.90
N GLU A 167 20.84 1.77 -5.67
CA GLU A 167 20.31 0.48 -6.12
C GLU A 167 21.33 -0.24 -7.01
N TRP A 168 22.01 0.48 -7.89
CA TRP A 168 23.04 -0.09 -8.74
C TRP A 168 24.25 -0.62 -7.94
N ASP A 169 24.69 0.13 -6.93
CA ASP A 169 25.74 -0.30 -6.00
C ASP A 169 25.33 -1.58 -5.22
N ASN A 170 24.10 -1.60 -4.71
CA ASN A 170 23.56 -2.76 -3.98
C ASN A 170 23.37 -3.97 -4.90
N TYR A 171 22.94 -3.77 -6.15
CA TYR A 171 22.80 -4.83 -7.14
C TYR A 171 24.13 -5.54 -7.41
N LYS A 172 25.23 -4.79 -7.56
CA LYS A 172 26.58 -5.35 -7.74
C LYS A 172 27.04 -6.17 -6.53
N LYS A 173 26.68 -5.74 -5.32
CA LYS A 173 27.12 -6.38 -4.07
C LYS A 173 26.37 -7.69 -3.78
N TYR A 174 25.10 -7.80 -4.19
CA TYR A 174 24.23 -8.93 -3.84
C TYR A 174 23.77 -9.74 -5.07
N SER A 175 24.51 -9.72 -6.19
CA SER A 175 24.04 -10.14 -7.52
C SER A 175 23.71 -11.64 -7.69
N GLY A 176 23.89 -12.48 -6.66
CA GLY A 176 23.75 -13.93 -6.78
C GLY A 176 22.35 -14.50 -6.47
N ASP A 177 21.61 -13.92 -5.52
CA ASP A 177 20.36 -14.54 -5.03
C ASP A 177 19.22 -13.53 -4.80
N ILE A 178 18.12 -13.75 -5.53
CA ILE A 178 16.88 -12.97 -5.45
C ILE A 178 16.27 -13.05 -4.04
N LYS A 179 16.44 -14.17 -3.32
CA LYS A 179 15.94 -14.34 -1.94
C LYS A 179 16.67 -13.44 -0.97
N ILE A 180 18.00 -13.40 -1.04
CA ILE A 180 18.85 -12.53 -0.20
C ILE A 180 18.53 -11.06 -0.48
N ARG A 181 18.39 -10.69 -1.76
CA ARG A 181 18.00 -9.32 -2.15
C ARG A 181 16.64 -8.92 -1.57
N LYS A 182 15.63 -9.80 -1.66
CA LYS A 182 14.30 -9.55 -1.08
C LYS A 182 14.37 -9.39 0.44
N ALA A 183 15.08 -10.30 1.13
CA ALA A 183 15.25 -10.23 2.58
C ALA A 183 15.94 -8.94 3.02
N PHE A 184 17.00 -8.53 2.30
CA PHE A 184 17.71 -7.27 2.56
C PHE A 184 16.80 -6.04 2.40
N VAL A 185 15.98 -6.00 1.34
CA VAL A 185 15.01 -4.91 1.12
C VAL A 185 13.99 -4.88 2.26
N THR A 186 13.42 -6.02 2.65
CA THR A 186 12.46 -6.10 3.75
C THR A 186 13.07 -5.63 5.08
N LEU A 187 14.28 -6.07 5.40
CA LEU A 187 14.99 -5.65 6.61
C LEU A 187 15.30 -4.15 6.59
N SER A 188 15.70 -3.62 5.43
CA SER A 188 15.97 -2.20 5.24
C SER A 188 14.71 -1.34 5.39
N ILE A 189 13.54 -1.79 4.89
CA ILE A 189 12.24 -1.13 5.11
C ILE A 189 11.94 -1.09 6.60
N LEU A 190 12.04 -2.23 7.27
CA LEU A 190 11.68 -2.37 8.68
C LEU A 190 12.58 -1.53 9.59
N GLN A 191 13.89 -1.53 9.35
CA GLN A 191 14.83 -0.64 10.05
C GLN A 191 14.54 0.83 9.79
N THR A 192 14.11 1.18 8.58
CA THR A 192 13.74 2.56 8.25
C THR A 192 12.50 2.99 9.00
N LEU A 193 11.44 2.16 9.02
CA LEU A 193 10.21 2.43 9.77
C LEU A 193 10.48 2.64 11.26
N ILE A 194 11.23 1.73 11.90
CA ILE A 194 11.58 1.88 13.33
C ILE A 194 12.32 3.19 13.59
N LYS A 195 13.22 3.61 12.69
CA LYS A 195 13.92 4.90 12.84
C LYS A 195 12.94 6.08 12.75
N MET A 196 11.96 6.03 11.84
CA MET A 196 10.92 7.05 11.74
C MET A 196 10.03 7.09 12.98
N ASP A 197 9.67 5.92 13.53
CA ASP A 197 8.79 5.81 14.70
C ASP A 197 9.39 6.46 15.94
N ILE A 198 10.72 6.48 16.09
CA ILE A 198 11.41 7.18 17.18
C ILE A 198 10.97 8.64 17.24
N PHE A 199 10.89 9.30 16.07
CA PHE A 199 10.45 10.69 15.99
C PHE A 199 8.97 10.83 16.35
N PHE A 200 8.09 10.00 15.79
CA PHE A 200 6.65 10.11 16.03
C PHE A 200 6.25 9.85 17.48
N ILE A 201 6.84 8.83 18.12
CA ILE A 201 6.61 8.55 19.54
C ILE A 201 7.14 9.70 20.40
N GLY A 202 8.33 10.22 20.08
CA GLY A 202 8.90 11.36 20.79
C GLY A 202 8.04 12.63 20.67
N ALA A 203 7.62 12.96 19.44
CA ALA A 203 6.75 14.11 19.16
C ALA A 203 5.41 13.98 19.88
N TYR A 204 4.77 12.81 19.81
CA TYR A 204 3.50 12.54 20.49
C TYR A 204 3.62 12.70 22.02
N ALA A 205 4.70 12.19 22.62
CA ALA A 205 4.93 12.32 24.05
C ALA A 205 5.11 13.78 24.49
N ILE A 206 5.83 14.59 23.71
CA ILE A 206 5.99 16.03 23.99
C ILE A 206 4.64 16.75 23.84
N GLN A 207 3.80 16.38 22.86
CA GLN A 207 2.48 16.99 22.65
C GLN A 207 1.48 16.71 23.77
N LEU A 208 1.64 15.63 24.53
CA LEU A 208 0.76 15.32 25.66
C LEU A 208 1.01 16.19 26.90
N ILE A 209 2.20 16.80 27.03
CA ILE A 209 2.56 17.64 28.18
C ILE A 209 1.54 18.77 28.45
N PRO A 210 1.15 19.61 27.46
CA PRO A 210 0.20 20.70 27.68
C PRO A 210 -1.26 20.24 27.77
N SER A 211 -1.58 18.98 27.41
CA SER A 211 -2.96 18.47 27.36
C SER A 211 -3.67 18.55 28.72
N HIS A 212 -2.93 18.42 29.83
CA HIS A 212 -3.46 18.54 31.18
C HIS A 212 -4.13 19.90 31.45
N LYS A 213 -3.57 20.99 30.89
CA LYS A 213 -4.10 22.35 31.10
C LYS A 213 -5.38 22.64 30.30
N MET A 214 -5.73 21.79 29.34
CA MET A 214 -6.93 21.96 28.51
C MET A 214 -8.16 21.24 29.07
N GLY A 215 -8.11 20.77 30.33
CA GLY A 215 -9.24 20.12 31.00
C GLY A 215 -9.43 18.64 30.66
N HIS A 216 -8.48 18.01 29.93
CA HIS A 216 -8.47 16.57 29.77
C HIS A 216 -7.93 15.89 31.04
N SER A 217 -8.71 14.97 31.59
CA SER A 217 -8.42 14.23 32.83
C SER A 217 -7.31 13.18 32.71
N PHE A 218 -6.47 13.25 31.67
CA PHE A 218 -5.28 12.39 31.60
C PHE A 218 -4.32 12.77 32.72
N SER A 219 -4.02 11.80 33.58
CA SER A 219 -3.04 12.01 34.64
C SER A 219 -1.64 12.08 34.03
N ILE A 220 -0.75 12.91 34.59
CA ILE A 220 0.68 12.96 34.22
C ILE A 220 1.28 11.54 34.21
N ILE A 221 0.79 10.66 35.10
CA ILE A 221 1.17 9.25 35.20
C ILE A 221 0.83 8.48 33.92
N GLU A 222 -0.33 8.71 33.32
CA GLU A 222 -0.75 8.03 32.08
C GLU A 222 0.12 8.45 30.89
N THR A 223 0.46 9.74 30.79
CA THR A 223 1.40 10.24 29.77
C THR A 223 2.77 9.59 29.90
N ILE A 224 3.30 9.50 31.12
CA ILE A 224 4.58 8.84 31.40
C ILE A 224 4.49 7.35 31.04
N LEU A 225 3.40 6.68 31.41
CA LEU A 225 3.20 5.27 31.15
C LEU A 225 3.11 4.96 29.65
N ILE A 226 2.36 5.76 28.88
CA ILE A 226 2.28 5.65 27.42
C ILE A 226 3.68 5.83 26.81
N PHE A 227 4.41 6.86 27.21
CA PHE A 227 5.75 7.10 26.68
C PHE A 227 6.72 5.95 26.97
N VAL A 228 6.75 5.45 28.21
CA VAL A 228 7.64 4.34 28.61
C VAL A 228 7.26 3.04 27.89
N LEU A 229 5.96 2.74 27.78
CA LEU A 229 5.49 1.56 27.03
C LEU A 229 5.85 1.66 25.54
N SER A 230 5.61 2.80 24.90
CA SER A 230 5.98 3.00 23.50
C SER A 230 7.50 2.92 23.29
N ALA A 231 8.30 3.50 24.18
CA ALA A 231 9.76 3.43 24.11
C ALA A 231 10.29 2.00 24.28
N THR A 232 9.73 1.24 25.23
CA THR A 232 10.12 -0.16 25.46
C THR A 232 9.74 -1.05 24.27
N LEU A 233 8.54 -0.88 23.71
CA LEU A 233 8.12 -1.58 22.49
C LEU A 233 9.05 -1.26 21.31
N LEU A 234 9.44 0.00 21.13
CA LEU A 234 10.35 0.40 20.07
C LEU A 234 11.74 -0.23 20.24
N LEU A 235 12.29 -0.25 21.45
CA LEU A 235 13.57 -0.91 21.74
C LEU A 235 13.51 -2.42 21.49
N MET A 236 12.41 -3.08 21.87
CA MET A 236 12.19 -4.49 21.58
C MET A 236 12.10 -4.74 20.07
N SER A 237 11.38 -3.89 19.34
CA SER A 237 11.31 -3.93 17.87
C SER A 237 12.69 -3.77 17.22
N TRP A 238 13.50 -2.81 17.68
CA TRP A 238 14.87 -2.64 17.20
C TRP A 238 15.70 -3.90 17.41
N VAL A 239 15.71 -4.48 18.62
CA VAL A 239 16.47 -5.71 18.93
C VAL A 239 15.97 -6.90 18.11
N ALA A 240 14.65 -7.04 17.94
CA ALA A 240 14.05 -8.12 17.15
C ALA A 240 14.52 -8.09 15.69
N VAL A 241 14.57 -6.89 15.12
CA VAL A 241 14.97 -6.66 13.72
C VAL A 241 16.47 -6.77 13.55
N SER A 242 17.27 -6.22 14.47
CA SER A 242 18.72 -6.32 14.43
C SER A 242 19.25 -7.74 14.65
N ARG A 243 18.49 -8.61 15.35
CA ARG A 243 18.88 -10.02 15.59
C ARG A 243 18.12 -11.04 14.76
N GLU A 244 17.36 -10.59 13.74
CA GLU A 244 16.53 -11.43 12.85
C GLU A 244 15.61 -12.43 13.60
N LYS A 245 15.19 -12.10 14.83
CA LYS A 245 14.35 -12.98 15.65
C LYS A 245 12.87 -12.86 15.28
N LYS A 246 12.46 -13.60 14.24
CA LYS A 246 11.08 -13.64 13.70
C LYS A 246 9.99 -13.80 14.76
N TYR A 247 10.24 -14.58 15.81
CA TYR A 247 9.27 -14.84 16.89
C TYR A 247 8.98 -13.63 17.79
N ILE A 248 9.97 -12.77 18.04
CA ILE A 248 9.78 -11.56 18.84
C ILE A 248 8.96 -10.54 18.04
N LEU A 249 9.26 -10.41 16.74
CA LEU A 249 8.51 -9.53 15.85
C LEU A 249 7.04 -9.93 15.72
N LEU A 250 6.76 -11.24 15.63
CA LEU A 250 5.39 -11.77 15.60
C LEU A 250 4.64 -11.49 16.92
N ARG A 251 5.30 -11.64 18.08
CA ARG A 251 4.67 -11.34 19.37
C ARG A 251 4.38 -9.86 19.57
N ILE A 252 5.26 -8.97 19.12
CA ILE A 252 5.04 -7.52 19.16
C ILE A 252 3.86 -7.13 18.26
N TYR A 253 3.83 -7.63 17.01
CA TYR A 253 2.70 -7.41 16.10
C TYR A 253 1.38 -7.91 16.69
N VAL A 254 1.38 -9.10 17.32
CA VAL A 254 0.18 -9.63 17.97
C VAL A 254 -0.23 -8.77 19.17
N LEU A 255 0.69 -8.28 20.00
CA LEU A 255 0.40 -7.37 21.11
C LEU A 255 -0.17 -6.03 20.65
N GLU A 256 0.39 -5.44 19.59
CA GLU A 256 -0.06 -4.16 19.02
C GLU A 256 -1.44 -4.28 18.35
N VAL A 257 -1.71 -5.41 17.69
CA VAL A 257 -3.04 -5.73 17.14
C VAL A 257 -4.04 -6.05 18.26
N TYR A 258 -3.62 -6.75 19.32
CA TYR A 258 -4.50 -7.11 20.44
C TYR A 258 -4.93 -5.88 21.25
N ASN A 259 -4.06 -4.88 21.39
CA ASN A 259 -4.37 -3.63 22.09
C ASN A 259 -5.33 -2.70 21.31
N ASN A 260 -5.59 -2.98 20.04
CA ASN A 260 -6.54 -2.26 19.18
C ASN A 260 -7.87 -3.01 18.98
N ASN A 261 -8.07 -4.16 19.62
CA ASN A 261 -9.19 -5.08 19.36
C ASN A 261 -10.28 -5.05 20.44
N ASP A 262 -10.71 -3.86 20.88
CA ASP A 262 -11.95 -3.72 21.69
C ASP A 262 -13.21 -3.45 20.84
N THR A 263 -13.21 -3.84 19.56
CA THR A 263 -14.40 -3.78 18.69
C THR A 263 -14.56 -5.04 17.84
N ASP A 264 -14.89 -6.16 18.49
CA ASP A 264 -15.14 -7.46 17.84
C ASP A 264 -16.35 -7.50 16.88
N ILE A 265 -17.14 -6.42 16.78
CA ILE A 265 -18.26 -6.31 15.82
C ILE A 265 -17.79 -5.74 14.47
N GLU A 266 -16.72 -4.94 14.45
CA GLU A 266 -16.26 -4.25 13.24
C GLU A 266 -15.37 -5.15 12.36
N ASN A 267 -14.64 -6.10 12.96
CA ASN A 267 -13.73 -6.99 12.24
C ASN A 267 -14.43 -8.02 11.35
N SER A 268 -15.61 -8.50 11.73
CA SER A 268 -16.42 -9.42 10.90
C SER A 268 -17.01 -8.72 9.67
N LEU A 269 -17.55 -7.51 9.88
CA LEU A 269 -18.10 -6.68 8.81
C LEU A 269 -16.99 -6.15 7.89
N SER A 270 -15.88 -5.69 8.46
CA SER A 270 -14.71 -5.18 7.73
C SER A 270 -14.04 -6.27 6.90
N ASN A 271 -13.88 -7.51 7.39
CA ASN A 271 -13.29 -8.58 6.59
C ASN A 271 -14.20 -9.01 5.43
N THR A 272 -15.52 -9.02 5.65
CA THR A 272 -16.50 -9.33 4.60
C THR A 272 -16.52 -8.25 3.53
N ILE A 273 -16.53 -6.97 3.94
CA ILE A 273 -16.47 -5.81 3.04
C ILE A 273 -15.11 -5.73 2.33
N ARG A 274 -13.99 -5.95 3.02
CA ARG A 274 -12.64 -5.94 2.44
C ARG A 274 -12.47 -7.06 1.43
N ASN A 275 -13.04 -8.24 1.69
CA ASN A 275 -13.09 -9.35 0.75
C ASN A 275 -14.02 -9.06 -0.44
N SER A 276 -15.16 -8.41 -0.23
CA SER A 276 -16.07 -8.01 -1.32
C SER A 276 -15.44 -6.93 -2.21
N ILE A 277 -14.80 -5.92 -1.61
CA ILE A 277 -14.04 -4.87 -2.30
C ILE A 277 -12.86 -5.47 -3.07
N LYS A 278 -12.12 -6.43 -2.49
CA LYS A 278 -11.02 -7.11 -3.17
C LYS A 278 -11.52 -7.96 -4.35
N ARG A 279 -12.66 -8.64 -4.21
CA ARG A 279 -13.31 -9.35 -5.33
C ARG A 279 -13.80 -8.37 -6.40
N HIS A 280 -14.40 -7.26 -6.02
CA HIS A 280 -14.93 -6.24 -6.93
C HIS A 280 -13.80 -5.52 -7.68
N SER A 281 -12.73 -5.10 -7.01
CA SER A 281 -11.56 -4.47 -7.63
C SER A 281 -10.85 -5.43 -8.57
N LYS A 282 -10.73 -6.72 -8.20
CA LYS A 282 -10.21 -7.76 -9.09
C LYS A 282 -11.08 -7.93 -10.33
N LYS A 283 -12.41 -7.99 -10.20
CA LYS A 283 -13.35 -8.00 -11.34
C LYS A 283 -13.23 -6.76 -12.23
N LEU A 284 -13.09 -5.57 -11.65
CA LEU A 284 -12.95 -4.30 -12.38
C LEU A 284 -11.62 -4.24 -13.15
N SER A 285 -10.53 -4.69 -12.53
CA SER A 285 -9.22 -4.81 -13.18
C SER A 285 -9.24 -5.80 -14.35
N LEU A 286 -9.96 -6.93 -14.19
CA LEU A 286 -10.14 -7.93 -15.24
C LEU A 286 -10.93 -7.36 -16.43
N LYS A 287 -12.03 -6.65 -16.17
CA LYS A 287 -12.83 -5.97 -17.21
C LYS A 287 -12.00 -4.96 -17.99
N ARG A 288 -11.19 -4.13 -17.31
CA ARG A 288 -10.27 -3.18 -17.96
C ARG A 288 -9.21 -3.90 -18.81
N LYS A 289 -8.67 -5.02 -18.31
CA LYS A 289 -7.70 -5.85 -19.06
C LYS A 289 -8.32 -6.47 -20.31
N GLN A 290 -9.56 -6.97 -20.22
CA GLN A 290 -10.32 -7.50 -21.35
C GLN A 290 -10.64 -6.42 -22.40
N GLN A 291 -11.05 -5.22 -21.98
CA GLN A 291 -11.28 -4.08 -22.89
C GLN A 291 -10.00 -3.68 -23.64
N ARG A 292 -8.87 -3.56 -22.94
CA ARG A 292 -7.57 -3.29 -23.59
C ARG A 292 -7.17 -4.37 -24.58
N MET A 293 -7.36 -5.65 -24.24
CA MET A 293 -7.08 -6.76 -25.17
C MET A 293 -7.97 -6.69 -26.42
N LYS A 294 -9.26 -6.37 -26.28
CA LYS A 294 -10.18 -6.19 -27.43
C LYS A 294 -9.76 -5.03 -28.33
N SER A 295 -9.33 -3.90 -27.74
CA SER A 295 -8.82 -2.75 -28.49
C SER A 295 -7.56 -3.09 -29.28
N ASN A 296 -6.57 -3.67 -28.61
CA ASN A 296 -5.30 -4.05 -29.24
C ASN A 296 -5.51 -5.11 -30.34
N TYR A 297 -6.45 -6.04 -30.16
CA TYR A 297 -6.77 -7.04 -31.17
C TYR A 297 -7.30 -6.42 -32.47
N ARG A 298 -8.20 -5.41 -32.37
CA ARG A 298 -8.72 -4.70 -33.55
C ARG A 298 -7.61 -4.00 -34.32
N GLU A 299 -6.72 -3.33 -33.60
CA GLU A 299 -5.55 -2.66 -34.16
C GLU A 299 -4.60 -3.65 -34.84
N TYR A 300 -4.25 -4.75 -34.16
CA TYR A 300 -3.37 -5.79 -34.71
C TYR A 300 -3.98 -6.46 -35.94
N LYS A 301 -5.30 -6.72 -35.95
CA LYS A 301 -5.99 -7.31 -37.09
C LYS A 301 -5.98 -6.38 -38.29
N SER A 302 -6.27 -5.10 -38.09
CA SER A 302 -6.23 -4.09 -39.16
C SER A 302 -4.83 -3.95 -39.76
N LYS A 303 -3.80 -3.86 -38.90
CA LYS A 303 -2.40 -3.77 -39.33
C LYS A 303 -1.92 -5.03 -40.05
N HIS A 304 -2.33 -6.20 -39.59
CA HIS A 304 -2.04 -7.48 -40.24
C HIS A 304 -2.66 -7.56 -41.65
N GLN A 305 -3.90 -7.11 -41.82
CA GLN A 305 -4.56 -7.04 -43.14
C GLN A 305 -3.85 -6.09 -44.10
N GLN A 306 -3.44 -4.90 -43.64
CA GLN A 306 -2.67 -3.94 -44.45
C GLN A 306 -1.34 -4.53 -44.92
N LEU A 307 -0.59 -5.18 -44.03
CA LEU A 307 0.69 -5.81 -44.39
C LEU A 307 0.51 -7.02 -45.32
N LEU A 308 -0.58 -7.77 -45.17
CA LEU A 308 -0.90 -8.88 -46.08
C LEU A 308 -1.22 -8.41 -47.50
N GLN A 309 -1.95 -7.29 -47.66
CA GLN A 309 -2.28 -6.74 -48.98
C GLN A 309 -1.03 -6.37 -49.80
N ARG A 310 0.06 -5.99 -49.12
CA ARG A 310 1.35 -5.64 -49.75
C ARG A 310 2.48 -6.63 -49.46
N LYS A 311 2.15 -7.90 -49.17
CA LYS A 311 3.10 -8.91 -48.67
C LYS A 311 4.38 -9.06 -49.52
N TRP A 312 4.27 -8.86 -50.83
CA TRP A 312 5.39 -8.99 -51.79
C TRP A 312 6.34 -7.78 -51.82
N GLN A 313 6.00 -6.66 -51.17
CA GLN A 313 6.77 -5.41 -51.17
C GLN A 313 7.33 -5.06 -49.77
N LEU A 314 7.28 -6.00 -48.82
CA LEU A 314 7.67 -5.75 -47.41
C LEU A 314 9.19 -5.73 -47.22
N ASN A 315 9.68 -4.80 -46.39
CA ASN A 315 11.05 -4.80 -45.90
C ASN A 315 11.26 -5.84 -44.77
N GLU A 316 12.51 -6.12 -44.38
CA GLU A 316 12.81 -7.14 -43.35
C GLU A 316 12.19 -6.85 -41.97
N LYS A 317 12.06 -5.57 -41.60
CA LYS A 317 11.40 -5.16 -40.35
C LYS A 317 9.91 -5.47 -40.39
N GLU A 318 9.25 -5.16 -41.50
CA GLU A 318 7.83 -5.43 -41.72
C GLU A 318 7.53 -6.93 -41.87
N LYS A 319 8.44 -7.72 -42.45
CA LYS A 319 8.32 -9.19 -42.47
C LYS A 319 8.37 -9.79 -41.06
N LYS A 320 9.26 -9.28 -40.20
CA LYS A 320 9.30 -9.66 -38.78
C LYS A 320 8.01 -9.24 -38.05
N GLU A 321 7.52 -8.04 -38.33
CA GLU A 321 6.26 -7.53 -37.77
C GLU A 321 5.05 -8.36 -38.21
N LEU A 322 4.96 -8.74 -39.49
CA LEU A 322 3.89 -9.60 -40.02
C LEU A 322 3.91 -10.98 -39.34
N ARG A 323 5.09 -11.58 -39.14
CA ARG A 323 5.23 -12.85 -38.39
C ARG A 323 4.78 -12.70 -36.95
N TRP A 324 5.19 -11.62 -36.28
CA TRP A 324 4.79 -11.33 -34.91
C TRP A 324 3.26 -11.14 -34.78
N LEU A 325 2.64 -10.35 -35.66
CA LEU A 325 1.19 -10.13 -35.70
C LEU A 325 0.43 -11.43 -35.97
N THR A 326 0.93 -12.27 -36.88
CA THR A 326 0.31 -13.57 -37.20
C THR A 326 0.27 -14.49 -35.97
N ASN A 327 1.40 -14.61 -35.26
CA ASN A 327 1.45 -15.38 -34.02
C ASN A 327 0.52 -14.80 -32.96
N ARG A 328 0.50 -13.47 -32.82
CA ARG A 328 -0.32 -12.79 -31.80
C ARG A 328 -1.82 -12.95 -32.04
N LEU A 329 -2.27 -12.86 -33.30
CA LEU A 329 -3.66 -13.08 -33.68
C LEU A 329 -4.07 -14.53 -33.46
N ARG A 330 -3.19 -15.49 -33.78
CA ARG A 330 -3.41 -16.93 -33.52
C ARG A 330 -3.52 -17.22 -32.01
N ASP A 331 -2.69 -16.61 -31.19
CA ASP A 331 -2.75 -16.80 -29.74
C ASP A 331 -4.04 -16.19 -29.16
N HIS A 332 -4.47 -15.04 -29.68
CA HIS A 332 -5.72 -14.42 -29.28
C HIS A 332 -6.94 -15.25 -29.68
N SER A 333 -6.95 -15.83 -30.88
CA SER A 333 -8.05 -16.71 -31.30
C SER A 333 -8.13 -17.97 -30.45
N ARG A 334 -6.99 -18.59 -30.10
CA ARG A 334 -6.94 -19.72 -29.15
C ARG A 334 -7.46 -19.35 -27.77
N TYR A 335 -7.11 -18.15 -27.28
CA TYR A 335 -7.63 -17.65 -26.00
C TYR A 335 -9.15 -17.48 -26.01
N LEU A 336 -9.71 -16.90 -27.08
CA LEU A 336 -11.16 -16.76 -27.23
C LEU A 336 -11.85 -18.12 -27.32
N ALA A 337 -11.33 -19.04 -28.13
CA ALA A 337 -11.85 -20.40 -28.24
C ALA A 337 -11.88 -21.11 -26.87
N ARG A 338 -10.86 -20.89 -26.04
CA ARG A 338 -10.82 -21.43 -24.67
C ARG A 338 -11.85 -20.80 -23.73
N ILE A 339 -12.10 -19.49 -23.86
CA ILE A 339 -13.18 -18.82 -23.11
C ILE A 339 -14.53 -19.38 -23.51
N ASP A 340 -14.79 -19.49 -24.82
CA ASP A 340 -16.07 -19.98 -25.33
C ASP A 340 -16.29 -21.44 -24.92
N LEU A 341 -15.25 -22.28 -25.01
CA LEU A 341 -15.27 -23.65 -24.48
C LEU A 341 -15.64 -23.65 -22.99
N TRP A 342 -15.00 -22.78 -22.19
CA TRP A 342 -15.27 -22.77 -20.75
C TRP A 342 -16.71 -22.35 -20.42
N LYS A 343 -17.19 -21.30 -21.10
CA LYS A 343 -18.53 -20.74 -20.91
C LYS A 343 -19.62 -21.72 -21.30
N ASN A 344 -19.44 -22.41 -22.42
CA ASN A 344 -20.46 -23.31 -22.97
C ASN A 344 -20.50 -24.69 -22.29
N ASN A 345 -19.42 -25.10 -21.61
CA ASN A 345 -19.32 -26.44 -21.05
C ASN A 345 -19.25 -26.51 -19.52
N TYR A 346 -18.77 -25.46 -18.83
CA TYR A 346 -18.61 -25.47 -17.36
C TYR A 346 -19.35 -24.33 -16.65
N GLU A 347 -19.40 -23.12 -17.22
CA GLU A 347 -20.21 -22.03 -16.64
C GLU A 347 -21.71 -22.37 -16.74
N ASN A 348 -22.12 -22.86 -17.92
CA ASN A 348 -23.36 -23.58 -18.13
C ASN A 348 -22.98 -25.06 -18.35
N PRO A 349 -23.22 -25.96 -17.37
CA PRO A 349 -22.77 -27.34 -17.46
C PRO A 349 -23.34 -28.06 -18.69
N ASN A 350 -22.49 -28.50 -19.60
CA ASN A 350 -22.92 -29.32 -20.74
C ASN A 350 -22.91 -30.80 -20.32
N PHE A 351 -24.10 -31.35 -20.05
CA PHE A 351 -24.24 -32.74 -19.59
C PHE A 351 -23.87 -33.77 -20.67
N GLU A 352 -24.07 -33.48 -21.95
CA GLU A 352 -23.62 -34.38 -23.03
C GLU A 352 -22.09 -34.46 -23.06
N PHE A 353 -21.40 -33.32 -22.87
CA PHE A 353 -19.94 -33.31 -22.78
C PHE A 353 -19.44 -33.98 -21.49
N LEU A 354 -20.21 -33.92 -20.40
CA LEU A 354 -19.91 -34.60 -19.14
C LEU A 354 -19.92 -36.13 -19.27
N LYS A 355 -20.74 -36.69 -20.18
CA LYS A 355 -20.75 -38.12 -20.51
C LYS A 355 -19.36 -38.62 -20.92
N GLU A 356 -18.64 -37.81 -21.69
CA GLU A 356 -17.23 -38.04 -22.04
C GLU A 356 -16.30 -37.47 -20.95
N PHE A 357 -16.42 -37.99 -19.73
CA PHE A 357 -15.75 -37.45 -18.54
C PHE A 357 -14.22 -37.20 -18.71
N PRO A 358 -13.43 -38.07 -19.36
CA PRO A 358 -12.01 -37.79 -19.65
C PRO A 358 -11.78 -36.55 -20.52
N LEU A 359 -12.59 -36.34 -21.56
CA LEU A 359 -12.51 -35.15 -22.42
C LEU A 359 -13.02 -33.92 -21.68
N TRP A 360 -14.07 -34.07 -20.87
CA TRP A 360 -14.55 -33.04 -19.97
C TRP A 360 -13.47 -32.58 -18.99
N LEU A 361 -12.69 -33.50 -18.43
CA LEU A 361 -11.58 -33.20 -17.54
C LEU A 361 -10.39 -32.56 -18.28
N LYS A 362 -10.16 -32.96 -19.55
CA LYS A 362 -9.16 -32.37 -20.44
C LYS A 362 -9.43 -30.89 -20.72
N GLY A 363 -10.69 -30.49 -20.90
CA GLY A 363 -11.03 -29.08 -21.09
C GLY A 363 -10.80 -28.20 -19.85
N LEU A 364 -10.73 -28.79 -18.64
CA LEU A 364 -10.27 -28.13 -17.42
C LEU A 364 -8.74 -28.09 -17.27
N GLU A 365 -7.99 -28.62 -18.23
CA GLU A 365 -6.54 -28.91 -18.15
C GLU A 365 -6.15 -29.87 -17.02
N LEU A 366 -7.08 -30.77 -16.67
CA LEU A 366 -6.92 -31.74 -15.59
C LEU A 366 -6.84 -33.19 -16.08
N ALA A 367 -6.63 -33.40 -17.39
CA ALA A 367 -6.57 -34.73 -18.03
C ALA A 367 -5.66 -35.73 -17.30
N LYS A 368 -4.55 -35.27 -16.71
CA LYS A 368 -3.63 -36.11 -15.93
C LYS A 368 -4.23 -36.78 -14.69
N PHE A 369 -5.42 -36.37 -14.27
CA PHE A 369 -6.15 -36.95 -13.13
C PHE A 369 -7.26 -37.91 -13.57
N THR A 370 -7.40 -38.20 -14.88
CA THR A 370 -8.45 -39.08 -15.41
C THR A 370 -8.40 -40.47 -14.77
N SER A 371 -7.21 -41.05 -14.67
CA SER A 371 -7.01 -42.39 -14.07
C SER A 371 -7.46 -42.50 -12.62
N VAL A 372 -7.53 -41.39 -11.88
CA VAL A 372 -7.97 -41.37 -10.48
C VAL A 372 -9.48 -41.61 -10.36
N PHE A 373 -10.24 -41.27 -11.40
CA PHE A 373 -11.70 -41.40 -11.43
C PHE A 373 -12.18 -42.66 -12.17
N GLU A 374 -11.26 -43.48 -12.67
CA GLU A 374 -11.56 -44.68 -13.43
C GLU A 374 -12.41 -45.67 -12.60
N GLY A 375 -13.47 -46.21 -13.21
CA GLY A 375 -14.39 -47.13 -12.55
C GLY A 375 -15.38 -46.48 -11.57
N MET A 376 -15.32 -45.15 -11.38
CA MET A 376 -16.31 -44.42 -10.57
C MET A 376 -17.50 -43.97 -11.43
N LYS A 377 -18.69 -43.92 -10.82
CA LYS A 377 -19.86 -43.28 -11.44
C LYS A 377 -19.77 -41.76 -11.33
N ILE A 378 -20.17 -41.05 -12.39
CA ILE A 378 -20.16 -39.58 -12.43
C ILE A 378 -20.97 -38.99 -11.25
N ARG A 379 -22.13 -39.59 -10.92
CA ARG A 379 -22.98 -39.21 -9.78
C ARG A 379 -22.22 -39.18 -8.45
N ASN A 380 -21.30 -40.10 -8.23
CA ASN A 380 -20.52 -40.15 -7.00
C ASN A 380 -19.38 -39.12 -7.02
N VAL A 381 -18.76 -38.92 -8.19
CA VAL A 381 -17.64 -38.00 -8.36
C VAL A 381 -18.04 -36.55 -8.15
N ILE A 382 -19.21 -36.13 -8.66
CA ILE A 382 -19.69 -34.76 -8.47
C ILE A 382 -19.96 -34.44 -7.00
N GLU A 383 -20.19 -35.46 -6.15
CA GLU A 383 -20.45 -35.28 -4.72
C GLU A 383 -19.19 -35.10 -3.87
N PHE A 384 -18.00 -35.26 -4.43
CA PHE A 384 -16.76 -35.19 -3.66
C PHE A 384 -16.48 -33.80 -3.08
N ASP A 385 -16.00 -33.80 -1.83
CA ASP A 385 -15.46 -32.63 -1.15
C ASP A 385 -13.94 -32.48 -1.35
N GLU A 386 -13.37 -31.37 -0.88
CA GLU A 386 -11.93 -31.08 -1.06
C GLU A 386 -11.04 -32.14 -0.36
N GLU A 387 -11.49 -32.74 0.74
CA GLU A 387 -10.74 -33.74 1.50
C GLU A 387 -10.74 -35.11 0.81
N GLN A 388 -11.88 -35.51 0.23
CA GLN A 388 -12.03 -36.72 -0.56
C GLN A 388 -11.19 -36.65 -1.85
N LEU A 389 -11.19 -35.51 -2.54
CA LEU A 389 -10.34 -35.29 -3.72
C LEU A 389 -8.84 -35.40 -3.38
N GLU A 390 -8.45 -34.99 -2.18
CA GLU A 390 -7.07 -35.15 -1.70
C GLU A 390 -6.72 -36.61 -1.43
N LYS A 391 -7.63 -37.36 -0.78
CA LYS A 391 -7.45 -38.79 -0.46
C LYS A 391 -7.33 -39.69 -1.69
N ILE A 392 -8.05 -39.38 -2.77
CA ILE A 392 -7.99 -40.14 -4.02
C ILE A 392 -6.74 -39.81 -4.87
N GLY A 393 -5.95 -38.80 -4.50
CA GLY A 393 -4.65 -38.51 -5.12
C GLY A 393 -4.51 -37.15 -5.80
N ILE A 394 -5.49 -36.24 -5.67
CA ILE A 394 -5.41 -34.88 -6.21
C ILE A 394 -4.84 -33.93 -5.14
N TYR A 395 -3.53 -34.03 -4.88
CA TYR A 395 -2.84 -33.25 -3.84
C TYR A 395 -2.72 -31.74 -4.13
N ARG A 396 -2.92 -31.32 -5.38
CA ARG A 396 -2.77 -29.91 -5.76
C ARG A 396 -4.05 -29.13 -5.41
N ASN A 397 -4.00 -28.29 -4.38
CA ASN A 397 -5.12 -27.44 -3.95
C ASN A 397 -5.80 -26.67 -5.11
N ALA A 398 -5.01 -26.13 -6.05
CA ALA A 398 -5.55 -25.42 -7.21
C ALA A 398 -6.40 -26.31 -8.15
N ALA A 399 -6.04 -27.58 -8.31
CA ALA A 399 -6.81 -28.52 -9.11
C ALA A 399 -8.12 -28.89 -8.39
N ARG A 400 -8.04 -29.15 -7.07
CA ARG A 400 -9.24 -29.43 -6.26
C ARG A 400 -10.24 -28.31 -6.31
N LYS A 401 -9.81 -27.05 -6.15
CA LYS A 401 -10.71 -25.89 -6.22
C LYS A 401 -11.43 -25.73 -7.55
N VAL A 402 -10.73 -25.98 -8.66
CA VAL A 402 -11.34 -25.93 -10.00
C VAL A 402 -12.39 -27.03 -10.17
N LEU A 403 -12.13 -28.24 -9.67
CA LEU A 403 -13.09 -29.34 -9.70
C LEU A 403 -14.31 -29.07 -8.84
N ILE A 404 -14.12 -28.62 -7.61
CA ILE A 404 -15.23 -28.27 -6.70
C ILE A 404 -16.11 -27.18 -7.32
N GLU A 405 -15.50 -26.12 -7.89
CA GLU A 405 -16.27 -25.07 -8.56
C GLU A 405 -17.08 -25.62 -9.75
N ALA A 406 -16.51 -26.54 -10.53
CA ALA A 406 -17.21 -27.18 -11.64
C ALA A 406 -18.34 -28.12 -11.16
N PHE A 407 -18.12 -28.88 -10.09
CA PHE A 407 -19.12 -29.77 -9.49
C PHE A 407 -20.27 -28.97 -8.88
N GLU A 408 -19.99 -27.86 -8.19
CA GLU A 408 -21.02 -26.96 -7.67
C GLU A 408 -21.91 -26.42 -8.80
N LYS A 409 -21.33 -26.10 -9.96
CA LYS A 409 -22.10 -25.67 -11.14
C LYS A 409 -23.03 -26.77 -11.66
N ILE A 410 -22.54 -28.00 -11.72
CA ILE A 410 -23.36 -29.17 -12.10
C ILE A 410 -24.50 -29.37 -11.09
N LYS A 411 -24.21 -29.35 -9.79
CA LYS A 411 -25.25 -29.48 -8.73
C LYS A 411 -26.28 -28.36 -8.79
N GLN A 412 -25.86 -27.12 -9.03
CA GLN A 412 -26.76 -25.98 -9.23
C GLN A 412 -27.72 -26.23 -10.39
N ALA A 413 -27.21 -26.72 -11.53
CA ALA A 413 -28.02 -27.03 -12.70
C ALA A 413 -28.96 -28.24 -12.48
N LEU A 414 -28.59 -29.22 -11.65
CA LEU A 414 -29.44 -30.37 -11.30
C LEU A 414 -30.60 -29.98 -10.37
N ASN A 415 -30.34 -29.07 -9.43
CA ASN A 415 -31.31 -28.62 -8.44
C ASN A 415 -32.36 -27.64 -9.00
N ASP A 416 -32.09 -27.01 -10.14
CA ASP A 416 -33.00 -26.09 -10.82
C ASP A 416 -33.75 -26.81 -11.97
N PRO A 417 -35.07 -27.04 -11.86
CA PRO A 417 -35.87 -27.72 -12.89
C PRO A 417 -35.93 -26.98 -14.23
N GLU A 418 -35.82 -25.63 -14.22
CA GLU A 418 -35.92 -24.79 -15.42
C GLU A 418 -34.54 -24.44 -16.01
N HIS A 419 -33.46 -25.02 -15.49
CA HIS A 419 -32.12 -24.69 -15.93
C HIS A 419 -31.93 -25.00 -17.43
N PRO A 420 -31.43 -24.05 -18.25
CA PRO A 420 -31.35 -24.18 -19.71
C PRO A 420 -30.43 -25.30 -20.21
N SER A 421 -29.60 -25.86 -19.32
CA SER A 421 -28.71 -26.97 -19.62
C SER A 421 -29.32 -28.35 -19.35
N ARG A 422 -30.53 -28.42 -18.78
CA ARG A 422 -31.15 -29.69 -18.40
C ARG A 422 -31.61 -30.46 -19.64
N ILE A 423 -31.27 -31.75 -19.72
CA ILE A 423 -31.66 -32.66 -20.81
C ILE A 423 -32.43 -33.87 -20.25
N GLU A 424 -33.23 -34.53 -21.09
CA GLU A 424 -34.13 -35.62 -20.63
C GLU A 424 -33.35 -36.84 -20.09
N ASN A 425 -32.14 -37.11 -20.59
CA ASN A 425 -31.35 -38.30 -20.24
C ASN A 425 -30.28 -38.07 -19.15
N ILE A 426 -30.45 -37.07 -18.28
CA ILE A 426 -29.43 -36.70 -17.28
C ILE A 426 -29.09 -37.85 -16.34
N ASP A 427 -30.09 -38.60 -15.86
CA ASP A 427 -29.86 -39.66 -14.88
C ASP A 427 -29.03 -40.81 -15.47
N GLU A 428 -29.21 -41.12 -16.75
CA GLU A 428 -28.40 -42.10 -17.49
C GLU A 428 -26.93 -41.65 -17.59
N ILE A 429 -26.71 -40.35 -17.86
CA ILE A 429 -25.36 -39.77 -17.92
C ILE A 429 -24.69 -39.80 -16.55
N LEU A 430 -25.40 -39.44 -15.48
CA LEU A 430 -24.85 -39.45 -14.13
C LEU A 430 -24.49 -40.86 -13.65
N ASP A 431 -25.23 -41.87 -14.10
CA ASP A 431 -24.97 -43.27 -13.74
C ASP A 431 -23.92 -43.96 -14.63
N THR A 432 -23.40 -43.24 -15.64
CA THR A 432 -22.30 -43.71 -16.49
C THR A 432 -21.02 -43.90 -15.67
N VAL A 433 -20.33 -45.01 -15.90
CA VAL A 433 -19.04 -45.33 -15.29
C VAL A 433 -17.94 -44.69 -16.12
N ILE A 434 -16.99 -44.04 -15.44
CA ILE A 434 -15.87 -43.36 -16.10
C ILE A 434 -14.86 -44.41 -16.60
N GLU A 435 -14.73 -44.50 -17.91
CA GLU A 435 -13.73 -45.33 -18.59
C GLU A 435 -12.51 -44.49 -18.98
N ASN A 436 -11.32 -45.08 -18.90
CA ASN A 436 -10.07 -44.41 -19.23
C ASN A 436 -9.67 -44.71 -20.69
N TYR A 437 -9.74 -43.69 -21.55
CA TYR A 437 -9.39 -43.82 -22.96
C TYR A 437 -7.88 -43.72 -23.26
N GLU A 438 -7.02 -43.44 -22.26
CA GLU A 438 -5.57 -43.22 -22.48
C GLU A 438 -4.80 -44.49 -22.90
N ASN A 439 -5.43 -45.68 -22.92
CA ASN A 439 -4.80 -46.92 -23.41
C ASN A 439 -5.04 -47.20 -24.91
N ASN A 440 -5.75 -46.35 -25.65
CA ASN A 440 -6.10 -46.61 -27.06
C ASN A 440 -5.49 -45.64 -28.10
N GLU A 441 -4.64 -44.68 -27.70
CA GLU A 441 -3.94 -43.76 -28.63
C GLU A 441 -2.45 -44.10 -28.83
N GLU A 442 -2.08 -45.39 -28.80
CA GLU A 442 -0.88 -45.89 -29.49
C GLU A 442 -1.31 -46.59 -30.80
N ASN A 443 -1.61 -45.80 -31.84
CA ASN A 443 -1.45 -46.17 -33.25
C ASN A 443 -1.52 -44.95 -34.17
#